data_AF-A0A7C2VHT1-F1
#
_entry.id   AF-A0A7C2VHT1-F1
#
_cell.length_a   1.000
_cell.length_b   1.000
_cell.length_c   1.000
_cell.angle_alpha   90.00
_cell.angle_beta   90.00
_cell.angle_gamma   90.00
#
_symmetry.space_group_name_H-M   'P 1'
#
loop_
_entity.id
_entity.type
_entity.pdbx_description
1 polymer ?
#
loop_
_entity_poly.entity_id
_entity_poly.type
_entity_poly.pdbx_seq_one_letter_code
_entity_poly.pdbx_strand_id
1 'polypeptide(L)'
;MEISPEQAQELARVAERHGLRLIVAFGSRATGRSHAGSDLDLAVLPQPGKSISLRSFGELAADLSRVFPHVEVDLSVIPYADALFLKKIFETAVLLFGEETDFRRYRVYAFRRFSEYQPYLQREAQAARALIHRLRHAG
;
A
#
# COMPACT_ATOMS: atom_id res chain seq x y z
N MET A 1 1.87 1.88 14.28
CA MET A 1 0.67 2.74 14.31
C MET A 1 -0.35 2.06 15.21
N GLU A 2 -0.91 2.79 16.16
CA GLU A 2 -2.03 2.32 16.98
C GLU A 2 -3.32 2.97 16.49
N ILE A 3 -4.43 2.23 16.52
CA ILE A 3 -5.76 2.71 16.18
C ILE A 3 -6.70 2.53 17.38
N SER A 4 -7.70 3.38 17.52
CA SER A 4 -8.69 3.23 18.58
C SER A 4 -9.60 2.01 18.33
N PRO A 5 -10.26 1.47 19.37
CA PRO A 5 -11.25 0.41 19.20
C PRO A 5 -12.40 0.79 18.24
N GLU A 6 -12.79 2.07 18.24
CA GLU A 6 -13.81 2.61 17.33
C GLU A 6 -13.34 2.59 15.88
N GLN A 7 -12.09 2.98 15.64
CA GLN A 7 -11.46 2.90 14.31
C GLN A 7 -11.34 1.45 13.84
N ALA A 8 -10.93 0.53 14.72
CA ALA A 8 -10.87 -0.89 14.40
C ALA A 8 -12.25 -1.45 14.01
N GLN A 9 -13.30 -1.08 14.73
CA GLN A 9 -14.66 -1.49 14.41
C GLN A 9 -15.15 -0.92 13.07
N GLU A 10 -14.86 0.36 12.79
CA GLU A 10 -15.25 0.97 11.52
C GLU A 10 -14.46 0.38 10.34
N LEU A 11 -13.16 0.10 10.51
CA LEU A 11 -12.36 -0.62 9.51
C LEU A 11 -12.95 -1.99 9.19
N ALA A 12 -13.46 -2.72 10.19
CA ALA A 12 -14.12 -4.01 9.95
C ALA A 12 -15.40 -3.85 9.11
N ARG A 13 -16.21 -2.81 9.36
CA ARG A 13 -17.40 -2.51 8.54
C ARG A 13 -17.03 -2.14 7.11
N VAL A 14 -16.01 -1.30 6.94
CA VAL A 14 -15.48 -0.93 5.61
C VAL A 14 -14.96 -2.17 4.88
N ALA A 15 -14.23 -3.04 5.57
CA ALA A 15 -13.70 -4.26 4.99
C ALA A 15 -14.81 -5.21 4.54
N GLU A 16 -15.86 -5.38 5.34
CA GLU A 16 -17.02 -6.21 4.97
C GLU A 16 -17.73 -5.63 3.73
N ARG A 17 -18.06 -4.33 3.76
CA ARG A 17 -18.75 -3.61 2.68
C ARG A 17 -18.02 -3.74 1.34
N HIS A 18 -16.70 -3.57 1.35
CA HIS A 18 -15.88 -3.59 0.13
C HIS A 18 -15.30 -4.97 -0.19
N GLY A 19 -15.57 -5.98 0.64
CA GLY A 19 -15.05 -7.33 0.46
C GLY A 19 -13.53 -7.38 0.52
N LEU A 20 -12.94 -6.77 1.55
CA LEU A 20 -11.51 -6.75 1.81
C LEU A 20 -11.09 -7.93 2.69
N ARG A 21 -9.87 -8.39 2.45
CA ARG A 21 -9.18 -9.43 3.21
C ARG A 21 -8.15 -8.82 4.16
N LEU A 22 -7.40 -7.82 3.70
CA LEU A 22 -6.44 -7.09 4.52
C LEU A 22 -6.62 -5.59 4.33
N ILE A 23 -6.40 -4.84 5.40
CA ILE A 23 -6.09 -3.41 5.38
C ILE A 23 -4.79 -3.23 6.15
N VAL A 24 -3.79 -2.62 5.53
CA VAL A 24 -2.50 -2.34 6.15
C VAL A 24 -2.17 -0.86 6.01
N ALA A 25 -1.61 -0.27 7.06
CA ALA A 25 -0.93 1.01 6.95
C ALA A 25 0.54 0.77 6.60
N PHE A 26 1.15 1.62 5.78
CA PHE A 26 2.57 1.53 5.47
C PHE A 26 3.22 2.92 5.44
N GLY A 27 4.48 2.99 5.03
CA GLY A 27 5.17 4.27 4.84
C GLY A 27 5.65 4.93 6.14
N SER A 28 5.81 6.25 6.07
CA SER A 28 6.47 7.04 7.12
C SER A 28 5.69 7.06 8.44
N ARG A 29 4.35 7.08 8.37
CA ARG A 29 3.47 6.98 9.55
C ARG A 29 3.48 5.62 10.21
N ALA A 30 3.55 4.54 9.42
CA ALA A 30 3.59 3.19 9.97
C ALA A 30 4.86 2.94 10.81
N THR A 31 5.99 3.54 10.42
CA THR A 31 7.30 3.39 11.10
C THR A 31 7.55 4.36 12.27
N GLY A 32 6.58 5.22 12.61
CA GLY A 32 6.71 6.18 13.73
C GLY A 32 7.67 7.35 13.46
N ARG A 33 8.17 7.52 12.23
CA ARG A 33 9.07 8.62 11.82
C ARG A 33 8.33 9.86 11.34
N SER A 34 7.08 10.04 11.78
CA SER A 34 6.16 11.00 11.19
C SER A 34 6.22 12.38 11.86
N HIS A 35 6.20 13.43 11.06
CA HIS A 35 5.80 14.79 11.49
C HIS A 35 4.26 14.91 11.40
N ALA A 36 3.67 15.88 12.11
CA ALA A 36 2.21 16.01 12.27
C ALA A 36 1.41 16.23 10.97
N GLY A 37 2.06 16.47 9.83
CA GLY A 37 1.42 16.75 8.54
C GLY A 37 1.65 15.72 7.42
N SER A 38 2.13 14.51 7.71
CA SER A 38 2.31 13.47 6.67
C SER A 38 0.98 12.81 6.30
N ASP A 39 0.87 12.25 5.10
CA ASP A 39 -0.32 11.47 4.70
C ASP A 39 -0.31 10.07 5.36
N LEU A 40 -1.49 9.44 5.44
CA LEU A 40 -1.67 8.07 5.86
C LEU A 40 -1.75 7.16 4.64
N ASP A 41 -0.64 6.48 4.34
CA ASP A 41 -0.58 5.46 3.31
C ASP A 41 -1.30 4.17 3.76
N LEU A 42 -2.40 3.82 3.09
CA LEU A 42 -3.14 2.58 3.28
C LEU A 42 -3.06 1.69 2.04
N ALA A 43 -2.83 0.39 2.25
CA ALA A 43 -2.93 -0.60 1.19
C ALA A 43 -3.97 -1.65 1.54
N VAL A 44 -4.83 -1.98 0.56
CA VAL A 44 -5.90 -2.96 0.73
C VAL A 44 -5.70 -4.18 -0.14
N LEU A 45 -6.11 -5.33 0.39
CA LEU A 45 -6.19 -6.58 -0.35
C LEU A 45 -7.66 -6.99 -0.45
N PRO A 46 -8.24 -7.10 -1.65
CA PRO A 46 -9.57 -7.66 -1.84
C PRO A 46 -9.62 -9.17 -1.51
N GLN A 47 -10.83 -9.68 -1.25
CA GLN A 47 -11.05 -11.13 -1.23
C GLN A 47 -10.73 -11.76 -2.59
N PRO A 48 -10.33 -13.05 -2.65
CA PRO A 48 -10.01 -13.74 -3.89
C PRO A 48 -11.16 -13.68 -4.88
N GLY A 49 -10.81 -13.46 -6.16
CA GLY A 49 -11.80 -13.31 -7.22
C GLY A 49 -12.52 -11.96 -7.24
N LYS A 50 -12.28 -11.06 -6.27
CA LYS A 50 -12.77 -9.67 -6.31
C LYS A 50 -11.72 -8.73 -6.89
N SER A 51 -12.16 -7.81 -7.74
CA SER A 51 -11.38 -6.69 -8.25
C SER A 51 -12.01 -5.38 -7.76
N ILE A 52 -11.18 -4.38 -7.50
CA ILE A 52 -11.66 -3.03 -7.19
C ILE A 52 -11.79 -2.27 -8.51
N SER A 53 -13.02 -1.90 -8.87
CA SER A 53 -13.32 -0.95 -9.96
C SER A 53 -12.98 0.48 -9.55
N LEU A 54 -12.88 1.39 -10.52
CA LEU A 54 -12.60 2.81 -10.25
C LEU A 54 -13.68 3.46 -9.34
N ARG A 55 -14.96 3.12 -9.56
CA ARG A 55 -16.06 3.59 -8.71
C ARG A 55 -15.90 3.10 -7.27
N SER A 56 -15.74 1.80 -7.09
CA SER A 56 -15.54 1.21 -5.76
C SER A 56 -14.27 1.71 -5.09
N PHE A 57 -13.22 2.04 -5.85
CA PHE A 57 -12.01 2.64 -5.32
C PHE A 57 -12.29 4.00 -4.68
N GLY A 58 -13.02 4.88 -5.37
CA GLY A 58 -13.40 6.20 -4.83
C GLY A 58 -14.31 6.09 -3.59
N GLU A 59 -15.26 5.16 -3.60
CA GLU A 59 -16.12 4.88 -2.44
C GLU A 59 -15.32 4.33 -1.25
N LEU A 60 -14.38 3.42 -1.50
CA LEU A 60 -13.50 2.87 -0.48
C LEU A 60 -12.57 3.94 0.09
N ALA A 61 -11.98 4.79 -0.75
CA ALA A 61 -11.15 5.90 -0.30
C ALA A 61 -11.95 6.84 0.61
N ALA A 62 -13.17 7.23 0.21
CA ALA A 62 -14.04 8.08 1.02
C ALA A 62 -14.46 7.42 2.35
N ASP A 63 -14.72 6.10 2.35
CA ASP A 63 -15.01 5.34 3.57
C ASP A 63 -13.79 5.32 4.52
N LEU A 64 -12.59 5.08 4.01
CA LEU A 64 -11.36 5.07 4.80
C LEU A 64 -10.98 6.45 5.33
N SER A 65 -11.16 7.51 4.55
CA SER A 65 -10.96 8.89 5.02
C SER A 65 -11.90 9.25 6.18
N ARG A 66 -13.11 8.69 6.22
CA ARG A 66 -14.03 8.88 7.36
C ARG A 66 -13.55 8.21 8.64
N VAL A 67 -12.80 7.10 8.54
CA VAL A 67 -12.17 6.45 9.70
C VAL A 67 -11.03 7.31 10.26
N PHE A 68 -10.39 8.10 9.41
CA PHE A 68 -9.23 8.94 9.74
C PHE A 68 -9.49 10.42 9.39
N PRO A 69 -10.44 11.09 10.05
CA PRO A 69 -10.97 12.40 9.61
C PRO A 69 -9.97 13.56 9.68
N HIS A 70 -8.84 13.39 10.38
CA HIS A 70 -7.83 14.44 10.58
C HIS A 70 -6.53 14.17 9.80
N VAL A 71 -6.56 13.23 8.86
CA VAL A 71 -5.39 12.81 8.10
C VAL A 71 -5.80 12.55 6.65
N GLU A 72 -5.00 13.04 5.71
CA GLU A 72 -5.17 12.68 4.31
C GLU A 72 -4.81 11.21 4.10
N VAL A 73 -5.70 10.45 3.44
CA VAL A 73 -5.51 9.01 3.21
C VAL A 73 -5.10 8.80 1.76
N ASP A 74 -3.91 8.25 1.54
CA ASP A 74 -3.49 7.74 0.23
C ASP A 74 -3.79 6.24 0.16
N LEU A 75 -4.61 5.85 -0.81
CA LEU A 75 -5.12 4.47 -0.94
C LEU A 75 -4.44 3.74 -2.09
N SER A 76 -3.85 2.60 -1.77
CA SER A 76 -3.26 1.67 -2.72
C SER A 76 -3.97 0.31 -2.72
N VAL A 77 -3.99 -0.37 -3.86
CA VAL A 77 -4.59 -1.70 -4.01
C VAL A 77 -3.49 -2.73 -4.27
N ILE A 78 -3.31 -3.67 -3.33
CA ILE A 78 -2.18 -4.63 -3.32
C ILE A 78 -2.05 -5.41 -4.64
N PRO A 79 -3.14 -5.98 -5.22
CA PRO A 79 -3.05 -6.67 -6.51
C PRO A 79 -2.57 -5.83 -7.70
N TYR A 80 -2.67 -4.50 -7.62
CA TYR A 80 -2.30 -3.59 -8.71
C TYR A 80 -0.91 -2.98 -8.53
N ALA A 81 -0.26 -3.21 -7.39
CA ALA A 81 1.07 -2.72 -7.11
C ALA A 81 2.12 -3.50 -7.92
N ASP A 82 3.07 -2.78 -8.53
CA ASP A 82 4.27 -3.40 -9.11
C ASP A 82 5.17 -4.03 -8.03
N ALA A 83 6.16 -4.81 -8.44
CA ALA A 83 7.02 -5.56 -7.52
C ALA A 83 7.83 -4.66 -6.56
N LEU A 84 8.25 -3.48 -7.01
CA LEU A 84 9.01 -2.54 -6.19
C LEU A 84 8.09 -1.87 -5.17
N PHE A 85 6.92 -1.41 -5.60
CA PHE A 85 5.95 -0.77 -4.72
C PHE A 85 5.37 -1.76 -3.70
N LEU A 86 5.07 -2.98 -4.12
CA LEU A 86 4.63 -4.05 -3.22
C LEU A 86 5.67 -4.34 -2.13
N LYS A 87 6.97 -4.37 -2.48
CA LYS A 87 8.06 -4.49 -1.50
C LYS A 87 8.07 -3.32 -0.53
N LYS A 88 7.91 -2.08 -1.01
CA LYS A 88 7.85 -0.87 -0.17
C LYS A 88 6.69 -0.91 0.82
N ILE A 89 5.50 -1.36 0.39
CA ILE A 89 4.33 -1.53 1.26
C ILE A 89 4.70 -2.48 2.41
N PHE A 90 5.10 -3.70 2.09
CA PHE A 90 5.29 -4.76 3.10
C PHE A 90 6.60 -4.67 3.91
N GLU A 91 7.52 -3.77 3.55
CA GLU A 91 8.72 -3.45 4.33
C GLU A 91 8.36 -2.71 5.64
N THR A 92 7.29 -1.91 5.61
CA THR A 92 6.87 -1.06 6.74
C THR A 92 5.44 -1.32 7.20
N ALA A 93 4.77 -2.30 6.60
CA ALA A 93 3.36 -2.53 6.83
C ALA A 93 3.04 -2.86 8.29
N VAL A 94 1.96 -2.25 8.78
CA VAL A 94 1.28 -2.56 10.03
C VAL A 94 -0.11 -3.04 9.69
N LEU A 95 -0.48 -4.23 10.17
CA LEU A 95 -1.80 -4.80 9.98
C LEU A 95 -2.84 -4.00 10.78
N LEU A 96 -3.86 -3.47 10.08
CA LEU A 96 -4.98 -2.77 10.71
C LEU A 96 -6.26 -3.61 10.73
N PHE A 97 -6.45 -4.44 9.71
CA PHE A 97 -7.56 -5.38 9.62
C PHE A 97 -7.16 -6.64 8.84
N GLY A 98 -7.65 -7.80 9.28
CA GLY A 98 -7.50 -9.09 8.62
C GLY A 98 -6.70 -10.11 9.45
N GLU A 99 -6.45 -11.26 8.87
CA GLU A 99 -5.75 -12.36 9.54
C GLU A 99 -4.23 -12.19 9.51
N GLU A 100 -3.58 -12.41 10.66
CA GLU A 100 -2.11 -12.33 10.79
C GLU A 100 -1.41 -13.36 9.87
N THR A 101 -2.02 -14.52 9.65
CA THR A 101 -1.52 -15.56 8.74
C THR A 101 -1.51 -15.08 7.29
N ASP A 102 -2.59 -14.41 6.86
CA ASP A 102 -2.70 -13.81 5.53
C ASP A 102 -1.68 -12.68 5.36
N PHE A 103 -1.56 -11.81 6.36
CA PHE A 103 -0.58 -10.72 6.38
C PHE A 103 0.85 -11.24 6.20
N ARG A 104 1.28 -12.23 7.00
CA ARG A 104 2.61 -12.85 6.90
C ARG A 104 2.84 -13.51 5.54
N ARG A 105 1.83 -14.21 5.01
CA ARG A 105 1.92 -14.82 3.68
C ARG A 105 2.17 -13.76 2.60
N TYR A 106 1.48 -12.63 2.67
CA TYR A 106 1.68 -11.54 1.72
C TYR A 106 3.03 -10.84 1.88
N ARG A 107 3.58 -10.73 3.09
CA ARG A 107 4.97 -10.26 3.29
C ARG A 107 5.99 -11.14 2.57
N VAL A 108 5.86 -12.46 2.70
CA VAL A 108 6.74 -13.41 2.01
C VAL A 108 6.56 -13.35 0.49
N TYR A 109 5.31 -13.26 0.03
CA TYR A 109 5.01 -13.09 -1.40
C TYR A 109 5.65 -11.81 -1.98
N ALA A 110 5.51 -10.68 -1.29
CA ALA A 110 6.08 -9.40 -1.70
C ALA A 110 7.61 -9.47 -1.83
N PHE A 111 8.27 -10.08 -0.85
CA PHE A 111 9.72 -10.30 -0.88
C PHE A 111 10.14 -11.15 -2.08
N ARG A 112 9.49 -12.31 -2.28
CA ARG A 112 9.78 -13.19 -3.42
C ARG A 112 9.59 -12.48 -4.75
N ARG A 113 8.45 -11.81 -4.93
CA ARG A 113 8.09 -11.10 -6.16
C ARG A 113 9.13 -10.03 -6.51
N PHE A 114 9.61 -9.31 -5.50
CA PHE A 114 10.69 -8.34 -5.68
C PHE A 114 12.02 -9.00 -6.04
N SER A 115 12.43 -10.07 -5.36
CA SER A 115 13.67 -10.79 -5.67
C SER A 115 13.71 -11.29 -7.11
N GLU A 116 12.58 -11.82 -7.61
CA GLU A 116 12.45 -12.27 -9.01
C GLU A 116 12.53 -11.10 -10.00
N TYR A 117 12.00 -9.91 -9.62
CA TYR A 117 11.97 -8.74 -10.49
C TYR A 117 13.24 -7.87 -10.39
N GLN A 118 14.08 -8.10 -9.40
CA GLN A 118 15.28 -7.32 -9.07
C GLN A 118 16.24 -7.12 -10.26
N PRO A 119 16.51 -8.13 -11.12
CA PRO A 119 17.35 -7.94 -12.30
C PRO A 119 16.77 -6.97 -13.34
N TYR A 120 15.44 -6.92 -13.47
CA TYR A 120 14.75 -6.02 -14.39
C TYR A 120 14.82 -4.58 -13.90
N LEU A 121 14.61 -4.36 -12.60
CA LEU A 121 14.74 -3.04 -11.98
C LEU A 121 16.14 -2.44 -12.15
N GLN A 122 17.19 -3.27 -12.09
CA GLN A 122 18.57 -2.80 -12.34
C GLN A 122 18.74 -2.30 -13.78
N ARG A 123 18.16 -3.01 -14.76
CA ARG A 123 18.23 -2.60 -16.17
C ARG A 123 17.43 -1.32 -16.42
N GLU A 124 16.23 -1.21 -15.87
CA GLU A 124 15.41 0.01 -15.93
C GLU A 124 16.16 1.21 -15.33
N ALA A 125 16.77 1.04 -14.15
CA ALA A 125 17.56 2.08 -13.50
C ALA A 125 18.79 2.50 -14.32
N GLN A 126 19.49 1.56 -14.96
CA GLN A 126 20.61 1.86 -15.85
C GLN A 126 20.16 2.64 -17.08
N ALA A 127 19.07 2.23 -17.72
CA ALA A 127 18.51 2.91 -18.88
C ALA A 127 18.07 4.35 -18.54
N ALA A 128 17.36 4.53 -17.41
CA ALA A 128 16.95 5.85 -16.93
C ALA A 128 18.15 6.78 -16.68
N ARG A 129 19.21 6.27 -16.02
CA ARG A 129 20.46 7.02 -15.79
C ARG A 129 21.14 7.43 -17.10
N ALA A 130 21.23 6.50 -18.07
CA ALA A 130 21.82 6.78 -19.37
C ALA A 130 21.05 7.85 -20.15
N LEU A 131 19.70 7.82 -20.09
CA LEU A 131 18.85 8.83 -20.70
C LEU A 131 19.07 10.21 -20.06
N ILE A 132 19.05 10.30 -18.73
CA ILE A 132 19.30 11.55 -18.00
C ILE A 132 20.68 12.12 -18.35
N HIS A 133 21.70 11.27 -18.42
CA HIS A 133 23.05 11.70 -18.82
C HIS A 133 23.05 12.29 -20.24
N ARG A 134 22.43 11.62 -21.21
CA ARG A 134 22.33 12.14 -22.60
C ARG A 134 21.63 13.50 -22.64
N LEU A 135 20.51 13.66 -21.96
CA LEU A 135 19.76 14.92 -21.93
C LEU A 135 20.58 16.07 -21.31
N ARG A 136 21.44 15.78 -20.33
CA ARG A 136 22.32 16.79 -19.70
C ARG A 136 23.49 17.23 -20.58
N HIS A 137 23.87 16.42 -21.57
CA HIS A 137 25.03 16.68 -22.45
C HIS A 137 24.61 16.90 -23.91
N ALA A 138 23.32 17.07 -24.18
CA ALA A 138 22.77 17.34 -25.52
C ALA A 138 22.64 18.85 -25.84
N GLY A 139 23.29 19.71 -25.05
CA GLY A 139 23.33 21.17 -25.23
C GLY A 139 24.75 21.67 -25.40
#